data_AF-A0A089PBL6-F1
#
_entry.id   AF-A0A089PBL6-F1
#
_cell.length_a   1.000
_cell.length_b   1.000
_cell.length_c   1.000
_cell.angle_alpha   90.00
_cell.angle_beta   90.00
_cell.angle_gamma   90.00
#
_symmetry.space_group_name_H-M   'P 1'
#
loop_
_entity.id
_entity.type
_entity.pdbx_description
1 polymer ?
#
loop_
_entity_poly.entity_id
_entity_poly.type
_entity_poly.pdbx_seq_one_letter_code
_entity_poly.pdbx_strand_id
1 'polypeptide(L)' 'MPNKKSKKKLTSKKIDVNKENQATPKTAKIVLFVFGVGPLILMALFLFSNGFFNSP' A
#
# COMPACT_ATOMS: atom_id res chain seq x y z
N MET A 1 -5.66 39.19 -39.31
CA MET A 1 -5.48 37.92 -38.55
C MET A 1 -4.03 37.79 -38.11
N PRO A 2 -3.72 37.79 -36.80
CA PRO A 2 -2.40 37.38 -36.34
C PRO A 2 -2.37 35.90 -35.91
N ASN A 3 -1.26 35.26 -36.28
CA ASN A 3 -1.00 33.83 -36.36
C ASN A 3 -0.67 33.18 -34.99
N LYS A 4 -0.98 31.88 -34.87
CA LYS A 4 -0.76 31.00 -33.70
C LYS A 4 0.67 31.06 -33.16
N LYS A 5 0.83 31.30 -31.85
CA LYS A 5 2.01 30.84 -31.09
C LYS A 5 1.55 29.83 -30.04
N SER A 6 1.58 28.55 -30.42
CA SER A 6 1.35 27.46 -29.47
C SER A 6 2.49 27.46 -28.46
N LYS A 7 2.22 27.94 -27.23
CA LYS A 7 3.15 27.83 -26.11
C LYS A 7 3.27 26.35 -25.76
N LYS A 8 4.30 25.69 -26.28
CA LYS A 8 4.66 24.31 -25.90
C LYS A 8 4.96 24.33 -24.40
N LYS A 9 4.01 23.87 -23.56
CA LYS A 9 4.22 23.70 -22.12
C LYS A 9 5.35 22.68 -21.97
N LEU A 10 6.52 23.17 -21.58
CA LEU A 10 7.67 22.36 -21.21
C LEU A 10 7.27 21.55 -19.98
N THR A 11 6.88 20.29 -20.16
CA THR A 11 6.66 19.37 -19.05
C THR A 11 8.03 19.03 -18.48
N SER A 12 8.48 19.85 -17.53
CA SER A 12 9.61 19.54 -16.67
C SER A 12 9.23 18.31 -15.84
N LYS A 13 9.65 17.13 -16.32
CA LYS A 13 9.62 15.89 -15.55
C LYS A 13 10.65 16.07 -14.44
N LYS A 14 10.24 16.64 -13.30
CA LYS A 14 11.02 16.60 -12.07
C LYS A 14 11.19 15.13 -11.70
N ILE A 15 12.39 14.61 -11.88
CA ILE A 15 12.80 13.32 -11.34
C ILE A 15 13.09 13.59 -9.86
N ASP A 16 12.09 13.37 -9.01
CA ASP A 16 12.25 13.40 -7.56
C ASP A 16 13.12 12.20 -7.15
N VAL A 17 14.40 12.47 -6.91
CA VAL A 17 15.39 11.51 -6.41
C VAL A 17 15.02 11.01 -5.00
N ASN A 18 14.15 11.73 -4.27
CA ASN A 18 13.71 11.38 -2.91
C ASN A 18 12.55 10.34 -2.84
N LYS A 19 12.18 9.70 -3.95
CA LYS A 19 10.99 8.84 -4.01
C LYS A 19 11.23 7.38 -3.63
N GLU A 20 12.49 7.02 -3.34
CA GLU A 20 12.93 5.65 -3.06
C GLU A 20 12.72 5.20 -1.60
N ASN A 21 12.59 6.13 -0.66
CA ASN A 21 12.44 5.82 0.78
C ASN A 21 11.03 6.04 1.35
N GLN A 22 10.07 6.52 0.54
CA GLN A 22 8.69 6.61 0.99
C GLN A 22 7.98 5.29 0.73
N ALA A 23 7.80 4.50 1.78
CA ALA A 23 6.97 3.30 1.75
C ALA A 23 5.64 3.65 1.07
N THR A 24 5.39 3.06 -0.10
CA THR A 24 4.18 3.42 -0.85
C THR A 24 2.96 3.09 0.00
N PRO A 25 1.88 3.89 -0.04
CA PRO A 25 0.70 3.69 0.81
C PRO A 25 0.04 2.32 0.60
N LYS A 26 0.34 1.63 -0.51
CA LYS A 26 -0.08 0.26 -0.76
C LYS A 26 0.81 -0.75 -0.02
N THR A 27 2.13 -0.59 -0.09
CA THR A 27 3.08 -1.42 0.67
C THR A 27 2.82 -1.34 2.17
N ALA A 28 2.63 -0.13 2.71
CA ALA A 28 2.34 0.06 4.13
C ALA A 28 1.06 -0.68 4.58
N LYS A 29 0.01 -0.67 3.76
CA LYS A 29 -1.23 -1.43 4.02
C LYS A 29 -1.01 -2.94 3.97
N ILE A 30 -0.22 -3.43 3.02
CA ILE A 30 0.11 -4.85 2.91
C ILE A 30 0.91 -5.31 4.13
N VAL A 31 1.92 -4.54 4.53
CA VAL A 31 2.72 -4.82 5.74
C VAL A 31 1.82 -4.81 6.98
N LEU A 32 0.97 -3.80 7.13
CA LEU A 32 0.02 -3.75 8.25
C LEU A 32 -0.97 -4.92 8.24
N PHE A 33 -1.40 -5.38 7.07
CA PHE A 33 -2.29 -6.53 6.95
C PHE A 33 -1.58 -7.83 7.34
N VAL A 34 -0.36 -8.07 6.83
CA VAL A 34 0.41 -9.30 7.09
C VAL A 34 0.91 -9.36 8.53
N PHE A 35 1.36 -8.24 9.10
CA PHE A 35 1.91 -8.21 10.46
C PHE A 35 0.87 -7.86 11.54
N GLY A 36 -0.19 -7.13 11.21
CA GLY A 36 -1.25 -6.77 12.15
C GLY A 36 -2.37 -7.81 12.18
N VAL A 37 -3.02 -8.02 11.03
CA VAL A 37 -4.21 -8.89 10.92
C VAL A 37 -3.82 -10.36 10.69
N GLY A 38 -2.76 -10.61 9.95
CA GLY A 38 -2.26 -11.95 9.61
C GLY A 38 -2.05 -12.87 10.82
N PRO A 39 -1.33 -12.45 11.88
CA PRO A 39 -1.08 -13.29 13.03
C PRO A 39 -2.35 -13.55 13.85
N LEU A 40 -3.27 -12.58 13.91
CA LEU A 40 -4.56 -12.73 14.58
C LEU A 40 -5.44 -13.78 13.88
N ILE A 41 -5.54 -13.73 12.55
CA ILE A 41 -6.29 -14.73 11.77
C ILE A 41 -5.66 -16.11 11.92
N LEU A 42 -4.32 -16.20 11.84
CA LEU A 42 -3.60 -17.46 12.02
C LEU A 42 -3.81 -18.05 13.42
N MET A 43 -3.74 -17.22 14.47
CA MET A 43 -4.04 -17.64 15.85
C MET A 43 -5.49 -18.10 16.01
N ALA A 44 -6.45 -17.37 15.45
CA ALA A 44 -7.85 -17.77 15.50
C ALA A 44 -8.08 -19.12 14.82
N LEU A 45 -7.49 -19.34 13.64
CA LEU A 45 -7.52 -20.64 12.94
C LEU A 45 -6.88 -21.76 13.78
N PHE A 46 -5.70 -21.49 14.37
CA PHE A 46 -5.02 -22.46 15.22
C PHE A 46 -5.85 -22.85 16.45
N LEU A 47 -6.42 -21.86 17.15
CA LEU A 47 -7.29 -22.07 18.30
C LEU A 47 -8.56 -22.84 17.91
N PHE A 48 -9.14 -22.51 16.75
CA PHE A 48 -10.29 -23.22 16.22
C PHE A 48 -9.98 -24.70 15.92
N SER A 49 -8.85 -25.00 15.28
CA SER A 49 -8.42 -26.39 15.02
C SER A 49 -8.12 -27.18 16.30
N ASN A 50 -7.72 -26.51 17.38
CA ASN A 50 -7.52 -27.14 18.69
C ASN A 50 -8.81 -27.26 19.51
N GLY A 51 -9.96 -26.87 18.96
CA GLY A 51 -11.25 -26.94 19.66
C GLY A 51 -11.41 -25.92 20.78
N PHE A 52 -10.57 -24.87 20.83
CA PHE A 52 -10.61 -23.84 21.88
C PHE A 52 -11.96 -23.09 21.94
N PHE A 53 -12.64 -22.97 20.80
CA PHE A 53 -13.95 -22.33 20.69
C PHE A 53 -15.12 -23.32 20.79
N ASN A 54 -14.85 -24.63 20.85
CA ASN A 54 -15.90 -25.58 21.20
C ASN A 54 -16.16 -25.43 22.71
N SER A 55 -17.38 -25.03 23.05
CA SER A 55 -17.86 -25.09 24.43
C SER A 55 -17.73 -26.53 24.96
N PRO A 56 -17.43 -26.74 26.26
CA PRO A 56 -17.61 -28.04 26.87
C PRO A 56 -19.03 -28.58 26.66
#